data_AF-A0A2D5LH70-F1
#
_entry.id   AF-A0A2D5LH70-F1
#
_cell.length_a   1.000
_cell.length_b   1.000
_cell.length_c   1.000
_cell.angle_alpha   90.00
_cell.angle_beta   90.00
_cell.angle_gamma   90.00
#
_symmetry.space_group_name_H-M   'P 1'
#
loop_
_entity.id
_entity.type
_entity.pdbx_description
1 polymer ?
#
loop_
_entity_poly.entity_id
_entity_poly.type
_entity_poly.pdbx_seq_one_letter_code
_entity_poly.pdbx_strand_id
1 'polypeptide(L)'
;MLNDIVAFINNILWGNGQVLIYMLLICGIWFTIRLGGVQIKHFGHMFSLLKGSTSSNKEGISSFQALCTSLSARVGTGNLAGVAVAISLG
;
A
#
# COMPACT_ATOMS: atom_id res chain seq x y z
N MET A 1 -18.41 4.32 29.06
CA MET A 1 -17.93 2.93 29.06
C MET A 1 -17.45 2.50 27.68
N LEU A 2 -18.32 2.26 26.68
CA LEU A 2 -17.87 1.83 25.33
C LEU A 2 -17.03 2.90 24.62
N ASN A 3 -17.45 4.17 24.68
CA ASN A 3 -16.71 5.29 24.09
C ASN A 3 -15.31 5.47 24.71
N ASP A 4 -15.16 5.24 26.02
CA ASP A 4 -13.88 5.38 26.71
C ASP A 4 -12.89 4.29 26.27
N ILE A 5 -13.38 3.06 26.07
CA ILE A 5 -12.59 1.94 25.54
C ILE A 5 -12.17 2.22 24.09
N VAL A 6 -13.11 2.68 23.26
CA VAL A 6 -12.83 3.02 21.84
C VAL A 6 -11.84 4.19 21.76
N ALA A 7 -11.95 5.19 22.63
CA ALA A 7 -11.03 6.32 22.68
C ALA A 7 -9.63 5.90 23.12
N PHE A 8 -9.52 4.98 24.09
CA PHE A 8 -8.24 4.40 24.52
C PHE A 8 -7.55 3.63 23.37
N ILE A 9 -8.31 2.80 22.65
CA ILE A 9 -7.79 2.03 21.50
C ILE A 9 -7.38 2.98 20.35
N ASN A 10 -8.15 4.02 20.07
CA ASN A 10 -7.76 4.99 19.05
C ASN A 10 -6.51 5.77 19.46
N ASN A 11 -6.35 6.11 20.74
CA ASN A 11 -5.15 6.80 21.22
C ASN A 11 -3.89 5.96 21.07
N ILE A 12 -3.96 4.65 21.35
CA ILE A 12 -2.80 3.78 21.22
C ILE A 12 -2.47 3.47 19.75
N LEU A 13 -3.48 3.30 18.90
CA LEU A 13 -3.27 2.94 17.49
C LEU A 13 -2.91 4.14 16.60
N TRP A 14 -3.66 5.25 16.71
CA TRP A 14 -3.60 6.42 15.83
C TRP A 14 -3.13 7.70 16.52
N GLY A 15 -3.45 7.86 17.82
CA GLY A 15 -3.10 9.02 18.61
C GLY A 15 -1.65 9.00 19.09
N ASN A 16 -1.44 9.18 20.40
CA ASN A 16 -0.11 9.32 20.99
C ASN A 16 0.78 8.07 20.85
N GLY A 17 0.17 6.89 20.72
CA GLY A 17 0.93 5.64 20.56
C GLY A 17 1.50 5.43 19.16
N GLN A 18 0.83 5.92 18.11
CA GLN A 18 1.16 5.71 16.69
C GLN A 18 1.64 4.29 16.35
N VAL A 19 1.20 3.28 17.10
CA VAL A 19 1.82 1.94 17.12
C VAL A 19 1.68 1.27 15.75
N LEU A 20 0.56 1.51 15.07
CA LEU A 20 0.30 0.95 13.76
C LEU A 20 1.31 1.45 12.72
N ILE A 21 1.67 2.73 12.76
CA ILE A 21 2.63 3.33 11.82
C ILE A 21 4.01 2.70 12.01
N TYR A 22 4.50 2.65 13.25
CA TYR A 22 5.79 2.05 13.56
C TYR A 22 5.85 0.56 13.20
N MET A 23 4.79 -0.19 13.51
CA MET A 23 4.71 -1.62 13.20
C MET A 23 4.75 -1.86 11.68
N LEU A 24 3.97 -1.10 10.89
CA LEU A 24 3.95 -1.24 9.43
C LEU A 24 5.29 -0.85 8.80
N LEU A 25 5.93 0.22 9.30
CA LEU A 25 7.25 0.63 8.81
C LEU A 25 8.32 -0.43 9.09
N ILE A 26 8.40 -0.95 10.31
CA ILE A 26 9.36 -2.00 10.68
C ILE A 26 9.12 -3.25 9.84
N CYS A 27 7.86 -3.67 9.71
CA CYS A 27 7.49 -4.82 8.91
C CYS A 27 7.88 -4.64 7.43
N GLY A 28 7.61 -3.46 6.86
CA GLY A 28 8.00 -3.13 5.48
C GLY A 28 9.51 -3.14 5.26
N ILE A 29 10.28 -2.57 6.19
CA ILE A 29 11.76 -2.57 6.12
C ILE A 29 12.28 -4.01 6.27
N TRP A 30 11.75 -4.77 7.23
CA TRP A 30 12.16 -6.16 7.45
C TRP A 30 11.91 -7.03 6.22
N PHE A 31 10.72 -6.92 5.60
CA PHE A 31 10.43 -7.62 4.34
C PHE A 31 11.35 -7.16 3.22
N THR A 32 11.62 -5.85 3.10
CA THR A 32 12.51 -5.32 2.06
C THR A 32 13.92 -5.90 2.17
N ILE A 33 14.49 -5.97 3.38
CA ILE A 33 15.82 -6.54 3.62
C ILE A 33 15.81 -8.05 3.37
N ARG A 34 14.82 -8.77 3.91
CA ARG A 34 14.74 -10.24 3.77
C ARG A 34 14.56 -10.69 2.32
N LEU A 35 13.79 -9.93 1.53
CA LEU A 35 13.59 -10.20 0.10
C LEU A 35 14.73 -9.61 -0.77
N GLY A 36 15.78 -9.00 -0.18
CA GLY A 36 16.91 -8.47 -0.95
C GLY A 36 16.54 -7.32 -1.89
N GLY A 37 15.55 -6.50 -1.51
CA GLY A 37 15.12 -5.36 -2.33
C GLY A 37 14.44 -5.76 -3.63
N VAL A 38 13.71 -6.88 -3.66
CA VAL A 38 12.97 -7.37 -4.84
C VAL A 38 12.12 -6.28 -5.50
N GLN A 39 11.52 -5.38 -4.72
CA GLN A 39 10.74 -4.25 -5.21
C GLN A 39 11.54 -3.39 -6.21
N ILE A 40 12.83 -3.16 -5.94
CA ILE A 40 13.72 -2.35 -6.78
C ILE A 40 14.30 -3.22 -7.91
N LYS A 41 14.77 -4.44 -7.59
CA LYS A 41 15.40 -5.35 -8.56
C LYS A 41 14.47 -5.77 -9.70
N HIS A 42 13.19 -6.00 -9.39
CA HIS A 42 12.20 -6.52 -10.35
C HIS A 42 11.25 -5.46 -10.91
N PHE A 43 11.39 -4.18 -10.51
CA PHE A 43 10.52 -3.10 -10.97
C PHE A 43 10.51 -2.97 -12.50
N GLY A 44 11.69 -2.99 -13.14
CA GLY A 44 11.80 -2.91 -14.60
C GLY A 44 11.26 -4.15 -15.31
N HIS A 45 11.50 -5.33 -14.74
CA HIS A 45 11.01 -6.60 -15.29
C HIS A 45 9.48 -6.68 -15.27
N MET A 46 8.83 -6.08 -14.25
CA MET A 46 7.38 -6.00 -14.16
C MET A 46 6.76 -5.33 -15.40
N PHE A 47 7.32 -4.24 -15.91
CA PHE A 47 6.80 -3.58 -17.12
C PHE A 47 6.92 -4.44 -18.38
N SER A 48 7.98 -5.25 -18.49
CA SER A 48 8.12 -6.21 -19.59
C SER A 48 7.00 -7.26 -19.57
N LEU A 49 6.69 -7.79 -18.38
CA LEU A 49 5.60 -8.75 -18.19
C LEU A 49 4.22 -8.13 -18.47
N LEU A 50 4.01 -6.88 -18.09
CA LEU A 50 2.75 -6.16 -18.35
C LEU A 50 2.55 -5.93 -19.85
N LYS A 51 3.60 -5.50 -20.58
CA LYS A 51 3.57 -5.31 -22.04
C LYS A 51 3.33 -6.62 -22.81
N GLY A 52 3.80 -7.76 -22.30
CA GLY A 52 3.60 -9.07 -22.91
C GLY A 52 2.26 -9.75 -22.58
N SER A 53 1.47 -9.21 -21.64
CA SER A 53 0.27 -9.86 -21.11
C SER A 53 -1.04 -9.56 -21.84
N THR A 54 -0.99 -9.03 -23.06
CA THR A 54 -2.18 -8.63 -23.85
C THR A 54 -3.14 -9.79 -24.17
N SER A 55 -2.67 -11.04 -24.10
CA SER A 55 -3.51 -12.23 -24.35
C SER A 55 -4.06 -12.81 -23.04
N SER A 56 -5.33 -12.57 -22.77
CA SER A 56 -6.08 -13.25 -21.70
C SER A 56 -6.27 -14.72 -22.08
N ASN A 57 -5.81 -15.65 -21.24
CA ASN A 57 -6.28 -17.04 -21.34
C ASN A 57 -7.76 -17.09 -20.98
N LYS A 58 -8.53 -17.96 -21.65
CA LYS A 58 -10.01 -18.03 -21.69
C LYS A 58 -10.73 -18.13 -20.32
N GLU A 59 -10.02 -18.21 -19.20
CA GLU A 59 -10.57 -18.37 -17.85
C GLU A 59 -10.14 -17.27 -16.85
N GLY A 60 -9.33 -16.27 -17.25
CA GLY A 60 -8.80 -15.26 -16.32
C GLY A 60 -8.63 -13.87 -16.91
N ILE A 61 -8.38 -12.87 -16.05
CA ILE A 61 -8.03 -11.49 -16.42
C ILE A 61 -6.54 -11.38 -16.76
N SER A 62 -6.16 -10.46 -17.65
CA SER A 62 -4.75 -10.23 -17.97
C SER A 62 -3.97 -9.65 -16.78
N SER A 63 -2.65 -9.83 -16.75
CA SER A 63 -1.79 -9.25 -15.71
C SER A 63 -1.93 -7.72 -15.63
N PHE A 64 -2.12 -7.07 -16.79
CA PHE A 64 -2.42 -5.64 -16.84
C PHE A 64 -3.79 -5.29 -16.25
N GLN A 65 -4.84 -6.07 -16.56
CA GLN A 65 -6.16 -5.86 -16.00
C GLN A 65 -6.18 -6.08 -14.48
N ALA A 66 -5.51 -7.11 -13.98
CA ALA A 66 -5.35 -7.35 -12.55
C ALA A 66 -4.62 -6.18 -11.85
N LEU A 67 -3.58 -5.64 -12.48
CA LEU A 67 -2.88 -4.45 -11.99
C LEU A 67 -3.80 -3.24 -11.95
N CYS A 68 -4.54 -2.96 -13.04
CA CYS A 68 -5.48 -1.84 -13.09
C CYS A 68 -6.59 -1.94 -12.04
N THR A 69 -7.17 -3.12 -11.85
CA THR A 69 -8.16 -3.39 -10.78
C THR A 69 -7.55 -3.17 -9.39
N SER A 70 -6.32 -3.63 -9.16
CA SER A 70 -5.67 -3.46 -7.87
C SER A 70 -5.25 -2.01 -7.60
N LEU A 71 -4.86 -1.28 -8.66
CA LEU A 71 -4.50 0.13 -8.60
C LEU A 71 -5.73 0.99 -8.31
N SER A 72 -6.85 0.74 -8.99
CA SER A 72 -8.09 1.49 -8.76
C SER A 72 -8.62 1.31 -7.34
N ALA A 73 -8.42 0.13 -6.73
CA ALA A 73 -8.79 -0.11 -5.33
C ALA A 73 -7.92 0.64 -4.31
N ARG A 74 -6.67 0.99 -4.66
CA ARG A 74 -5.72 1.65 -3.74
C ARG A 74 -5.50 3.14 -4.03
N VAL A 75 -5.76 3.59 -5.25
CA VAL A 75 -5.64 5.00 -5.65
C VAL A 75 -7.00 5.66 -5.50
N GLY A 76 -7.09 6.64 -4.62
CA GLY A 76 -8.32 7.38 -4.38
C GLY A 76 -8.07 8.78 -3.85
N THR A 77 -9.16 9.51 -3.61
CA THR A 77 -9.15 10.89 -3.11
C THR A 77 -8.38 11.03 -1.80
N GLY A 78 -8.42 10.00 -0.93
CA GLY A 78 -7.70 9.98 0.34
C GLY A 78 -6.18 10.11 0.21
N ASN A 79 -5.57 9.45 -0.80
CA ASN A 79 -4.12 9.57 -1.02
C ASN A 79 -3.74 10.97 -1.52
N LEU A 80 -4.54 11.55 -2.42
CA LEU A 80 -4.29 12.90 -2.93
C LEU A 80 -4.50 13.97 -1.85
N ALA A 81 -5.60 13.89 -1.09
CA ALA A 81 -5.86 14.79 0.02
C ALA A 81 -4.79 14.66 1.12
N GLY A 82 -4.37 13.43 1.43
CA GLY A 82 -3.28 13.19 2.39
C GLY A 82 -1.97 13.85 1.98
N VAL A 83 -1.58 13.74 0.69
CA VAL A 83 -0.39 14.43 0.17
C VAL A 83 -0.55 15.95 0.21
N ALA A 84 -1.71 16.48 -0.18
CA ALA A 84 -1.98 17.92 -0.12
C ALA A 84 -1.88 18.45 1.32
N VAL A 85 -2.44 17.73 2.30
CA VAL A 85 -2.36 18.06 3.72
C VAL A 85 -0.92 17.97 4.23
N ALA A 86 -0.16 16.94 3.84
CA ALA A 86 1.24 16.79 4.24
C ALA A 86 2.13 17.94 3.73
N ILE A 87 1.88 18.41 2.50
CA ILE A 87 2.57 19.59 1.93
C ILE A 87 2.10 20.89 2.59
N SER A 88 0.84 20.99 3.00
CA SER A 88 0.29 22.23 3.56
C SER A 88 0.61 22.40 5.06
N LEU A 89 0.78 21.30 5.79
CA LEU A 89 1.11 21.28 7.22
C LEU A 89 2.62 21.16 7.49
N GLY A 90 3.39 20.69 6.50
CA GLY A 90 4.85 20.63 6.54
C GLY A 90 5.48 21.92 6.05
#